data_AF-A0A1E7FTF6-F1
#
_entry.id   AF-A0A1E7FTF6-F1
#
_cell.length_a   1.000
_cell.length_b   1.000
_cell.length_c   1.000
_cell.angle_alpha   90.00
_cell.angle_beta   90.00
_cell.angle_gamma   90.00
#
_symmetry.space_group_name_H-M   'P 1'
#
loop_
_entity.id
_entity.type
_entity.pdbx_description
1 polymer ?
#
loop_
_entity_poly.entity_id
_entity_poly.type
_entity_poly.pdbx_seq_one_letter_code
_entity_poly.pdbx_strand_id
1 'polypeptide(L)'
;MQNNNKQDTAAAKNNDYPSNKDANKNDPSKSSLSSSFWDYVPFVIITVVVLLPYALKNMYLYVFLQRPDLINSIMVLSIIPSSMAVLLRPAVTVTDLRQVLIVGTISSGTKQVSYDLKNNLGSKIGHENSNSESSFVRDGTVSWFHGIRFIPRPTTLSTSNNNNQGDDDRDITVIITKFCQNLYPSMGFHPYMFREKSKGNCSLRNKWDECWKNECIDLLRHEWGCGLLHNNNNNNSSSSSSSSTSCLTPFYNTLHQVRHPLRTIESLVTKFCINGIEGNIQPSFLVFVNTLFPQYENLSSSMSCIEAAGYYIYEYNTAMIDAKKRGYIDDMYHVEGVSSCDVASMAGFMGGNDGNMEHAIKDDNDNDNDDGVVYKPKREKILNICKNDGSDDNDNDDANKLMTSKQNLYNKGQVTIDWDDLLGGKNGSKRKNGDRDLQKKIKKLTANLNYPI
;
A
#
# COMPACT_ATOMS: atom_id res chain seq x y z
N MET A 1 -30.66 -11.45 34.10
CA MET A 1 -30.41 -11.23 35.54
C MET A 1 -30.01 -9.78 35.71
N GLN A 2 -30.84 -9.02 36.43
CA GLN A 2 -30.68 -7.58 36.74
C GLN A 2 -29.71 -7.35 37.91
N ASN A 3 -29.40 -6.05 38.13
CA ASN A 3 -28.87 -5.39 39.34
C ASN A 3 -27.33 -5.35 39.48
N ASN A 4 -26.67 -4.25 39.91
CA ASN A 4 -27.14 -3.03 40.58
C ASN A 4 -26.16 -1.84 40.44
N ASN A 5 -26.75 -0.64 40.53
CA ASN A 5 -26.13 0.67 40.73
C ASN A 5 -25.38 0.80 42.07
N LYS A 6 -24.41 1.73 42.14
CA LYS A 6 -24.11 2.46 43.39
C LYS A 6 -23.65 3.88 43.11
N GLN A 7 -24.45 4.83 43.57
CA GLN A 7 -24.22 6.27 43.71
C GLN A 7 -24.08 6.52 45.21
N ASP A 8 -23.07 7.29 45.64
CA ASP A 8 -23.00 7.82 47.01
C ASP A 8 -22.69 9.33 46.96
N THR A 9 -23.53 10.08 47.66
CA THR A 9 -23.50 11.53 47.93
C THR A 9 -23.50 11.76 49.44
N ALA A 10 -22.76 12.76 49.93
CA ALA A 10 -22.93 13.55 51.18
C ALA A 10 -21.54 14.04 51.67
N ALA A 11 -21.33 15.18 52.34
CA ALA A 11 -22.19 16.23 52.87
C ALA A 11 -21.35 17.50 53.15
N ALA A 12 -22.06 18.61 53.28
CA ALA A 12 -21.60 19.96 53.61
C ALA A 12 -21.22 20.15 55.09
N LYS A 13 -20.43 21.20 55.38
CA LYS A 13 -20.50 21.97 56.63
C LYS A 13 -20.16 23.45 56.40
N ASN A 14 -21.10 24.31 56.78
CA ASN A 14 -20.99 25.76 56.96
C ASN A 14 -20.09 26.10 58.17
N ASN A 15 -19.56 27.32 58.21
CA ASN A 15 -19.56 28.16 59.42
C ASN A 15 -19.26 29.63 59.10
N ASP A 16 -19.79 30.46 59.98
CA ASP A 16 -20.11 31.88 59.90
C ASP A 16 -18.96 32.90 59.91
N TYR A 17 -19.37 34.11 59.50
CA TYR A 17 -18.81 35.46 59.56
C TYR A 17 -18.12 35.86 60.89
N PRO A 18 -17.26 36.90 60.87
CA PRO A 18 -17.76 38.22 61.29
C PRO A 18 -17.35 39.40 60.40
N SER A 19 -18.27 40.35 60.42
CA SER A 19 -18.20 41.74 59.94
C SER A 19 -16.97 42.50 60.40
N ASN A 20 -16.38 43.30 59.51
CA ASN A 20 -15.87 44.62 59.90
C ASN A 20 -15.99 45.63 58.76
N LYS A 21 -16.72 46.72 59.04
CA LYS A 21 -16.69 47.97 58.29
C LYS A 21 -15.38 48.67 58.61
N ASP A 22 -14.72 49.27 57.62
CA ASP A 22 -14.54 50.72 57.62
C ASP A 22 -13.87 51.23 56.35
N ALA A 23 -14.21 52.48 56.08
CA ALA A 23 -13.95 53.32 54.93
C ALA A 23 -12.50 53.33 54.40
N ASN A 24 -12.35 53.37 53.06
CA ASN A 24 -11.50 54.41 52.49
C ASN A 24 -11.86 54.82 51.06
N LYS A 25 -11.91 56.14 50.93
CA LYS A 25 -11.95 57.07 49.81
C LYS A 25 -11.82 56.54 48.37
N ASN A 26 -12.76 57.06 47.57
CA ASN A 26 -12.69 57.31 46.14
C ASN A 26 -11.30 57.74 45.64
N ASP A 27 -10.81 57.05 44.62
CA ASP A 27 -9.89 57.61 43.64
C ASP A 27 -10.29 57.10 42.23
N PRO A 28 -11.03 57.88 41.43
CA PRO A 28 -11.48 57.48 40.10
C PRO A 28 -10.45 57.92 39.06
N SER A 29 -9.24 57.35 39.09
CA SER A 29 -8.33 57.44 37.96
C SER A 29 -7.28 56.34 38.02
N LYS A 30 -7.33 55.40 37.06
CA LYS A 30 -6.37 54.33 36.71
C LYS A 30 -6.90 52.91 36.90
N SER A 31 -7.78 52.46 35.99
CA SER A 31 -7.88 51.04 35.62
C SER A 31 -8.88 50.81 34.48
N SER A 32 -8.61 51.35 33.28
CA SER A 32 -9.43 51.04 32.09
C SER A 32 -8.64 50.44 30.92
N LEU A 33 -7.51 49.78 31.21
CA LEU A 33 -6.73 49.09 30.18
C LEU A 33 -6.40 47.63 30.48
N SER A 34 -6.70 47.09 31.66
CA SER A 34 -6.36 45.68 31.98
C SER A 34 -7.50 44.67 31.81
N SER A 35 -8.77 45.09 31.84
CA SER A 35 -9.89 44.15 31.67
C SER A 35 -10.11 43.72 30.22
N SER A 36 -9.79 44.57 29.25
CA SER A 36 -9.96 44.24 27.83
C SER A 36 -8.87 43.27 27.32
N PHE A 37 -7.69 43.23 27.94
CA PHE A 37 -6.60 42.36 27.48
C PHE A 37 -6.91 40.86 27.70
N TRP A 38 -7.51 40.53 28.85
CA TRP A 38 -7.87 39.14 29.18
C TRP A 38 -8.98 38.56 28.31
N ASP A 39 -9.85 39.40 27.73
CA ASP A 39 -10.89 38.95 26.81
C ASP A 39 -10.33 38.55 25.43
N TYR A 40 -9.17 39.07 25.03
CA TYR A 40 -8.49 38.72 23.78
C TYR A 40 -7.48 37.58 23.91
N VAL A 41 -6.99 37.29 25.11
CA VAL A 41 -6.02 36.21 25.36
C VAL A 41 -6.50 34.86 24.79
N PRO A 42 -7.77 34.43 24.97
CA PRO A 42 -8.27 33.20 24.36
C PRO A 42 -8.23 33.22 22.84
N PHE A 43 -8.58 34.35 22.20
CA PHE A 43 -8.55 34.49 20.74
C PHE A 43 -7.13 34.48 20.19
N VAL A 44 -6.19 35.15 20.86
CA VAL A 44 -4.77 35.14 20.48
C VAL A 44 -4.20 33.73 20.65
N ILE A 45 -4.50 33.03 21.75
CA ILE A 45 -4.07 31.65 21.97
C ILE A 45 -4.64 30.71 20.91
N ILE A 46 -5.96 30.75 20.64
CA ILE A 46 -6.58 29.92 19.60
C ILE A 46 -5.95 30.22 18.23
N THR A 47 -5.74 31.49 17.91
CA THR A 47 -5.20 31.87 16.60
C THR A 47 -3.74 31.44 16.46
N VAL A 48 -2.89 31.71 17.44
CA VAL A 48 -1.44 31.46 17.35
C VAL A 48 -1.08 30.00 17.62
N VAL A 49 -1.80 29.31 18.51
CA VAL A 49 -1.48 27.93 18.91
C VAL A 49 -2.24 26.90 18.09
N VAL A 50 -3.45 27.22 17.61
CA VAL A 50 -4.28 26.26 16.85
C VAL A 50 -4.36 26.64 15.38
N LEU A 51 -4.86 27.83 15.05
CA LEU A 51 -5.13 28.20 13.66
C LEU A 51 -3.86 28.42 12.86
N LEU A 52 -2.82 29.04 13.42
CA LEU A 52 -1.58 29.32 12.71
C LEU A 52 -0.81 28.02 12.40
N PRO A 53 -0.58 27.07 13.33
CA PRO A 53 0.03 25.79 12.99
C PRO A 53 -0.83 24.97 12.04
N TYR A 54 -2.16 25.03 12.16
CA TYR A 54 -3.06 24.37 11.22
C TYR A 54 -2.98 24.99 9.82
N ALA A 55 -2.97 26.32 9.71
CA ALA A 55 -2.84 27.05 8.45
C ALA A 55 -1.47 26.81 7.82
N LEU A 56 -0.38 26.88 8.60
CA LEU A 56 0.97 26.56 8.13
C LEU A 56 1.08 25.10 7.68
N LYS A 57 0.49 24.16 8.40
CA LYS A 57 0.43 22.75 8.00
C LYS A 57 -0.36 22.58 6.70
N ASN A 58 -1.54 23.18 6.57
CA ASN A 58 -2.33 23.09 5.34
C ASN A 58 -1.63 23.79 4.17
N MET A 59 -1.03 24.95 4.40
CA MET A 59 -0.23 25.66 3.40
C MET A 59 0.94 24.77 2.96
N TYR A 60 1.66 24.14 3.89
CA TYR A 60 2.70 23.16 3.59
C TYR A 60 2.17 22.00 2.73
N LEU A 61 1.07 21.38 3.12
CA LEU A 61 0.50 20.23 2.42
C LEU A 61 -0.08 20.58 1.03
N TYR A 62 -0.77 21.71 0.89
CA TYR A 62 -1.54 22.06 -0.32
C TYR A 62 -0.85 23.08 -1.23
N VAL A 63 -0.05 23.99 -0.68
CA VAL A 63 0.68 24.97 -1.49
C VAL A 63 2.08 24.46 -1.73
N PHE A 64 2.84 24.20 -0.66
CA PHE A 64 4.26 23.90 -0.84
C PHE A 64 4.49 22.52 -1.48
N LEU A 65 3.70 21.52 -1.10
CA LEU A 65 3.90 20.17 -1.61
C LEU A 65 3.17 19.88 -2.92
N GLN A 66 2.07 20.57 -3.27
CA GLN A 66 1.36 20.34 -4.54
C GLN A 66 1.75 21.34 -5.64
N ARG A 67 2.25 22.53 -5.28
CA ARG A 67 2.58 23.61 -6.22
C ARG A 67 4.00 24.17 -5.97
N PRO A 68 5.05 23.36 -6.15
CA PRO A 68 6.43 23.84 -5.98
C PRO A 68 6.82 24.92 -6.99
N ASP A 69 6.10 25.02 -8.12
CA ASP A 69 6.18 26.12 -9.09
C ASP A 69 5.94 27.48 -8.45
N LEU A 70 5.00 27.57 -7.52
CA LEU A 70 4.69 28.80 -6.78
C LEU A 70 5.79 29.15 -5.78
N ILE A 71 6.43 28.13 -5.18
CA ILE A 71 7.56 28.36 -4.26
C ILE A 71 8.76 28.88 -5.01
N ASN A 72 9.13 28.27 -6.14
CA ASN A 72 10.29 28.73 -6.91
C ASN A 72 10.12 30.20 -7.32
N SER A 73 8.90 30.62 -7.68
CA SER A 73 8.59 32.01 -8.00
C SER A 73 8.73 32.96 -6.80
N ILE A 74 8.38 32.52 -5.58
CA ILE A 74 8.51 33.30 -4.34
C ILE A 74 9.95 33.27 -3.78
N MET A 75 10.65 32.15 -3.93
CA MET A 75 12.05 31.97 -3.48
C MET A 75 13.03 32.73 -4.37
N VAL A 76 12.78 32.89 -5.67
CA VAL A 76 13.56 33.80 -6.53
C VAL A 76 13.56 35.24 -6.00
N LEU A 77 12.55 35.62 -5.21
CA LEU A 77 12.41 36.94 -4.58
C LEU A 77 12.90 37.01 -3.12
N SER A 78 13.32 35.91 -2.48
CA SER A 78 13.63 35.89 -1.03
C SER A 78 14.93 35.14 -0.67
N ILE A 79 15.64 35.63 0.34
CA ILE A 79 16.98 35.30 0.87
C ILE A 79 17.14 33.82 1.36
N ILE A 80 16.26 32.90 0.97
CA ILE A 80 16.32 31.51 1.42
C ILE A 80 17.41 30.79 0.61
N PRO A 81 18.43 30.19 1.25
CA PRO A 81 19.49 29.47 0.56
C PRO A 81 18.92 28.38 -0.35
N SER A 82 19.47 28.24 -1.55
CA SER A 82 19.08 27.22 -2.55
C SER A 82 19.09 25.80 -1.98
N SER A 83 19.87 25.54 -0.93
CA SER A 83 19.91 24.27 -0.20
C SER A 83 18.60 23.91 0.52
N MET A 84 17.76 24.88 0.89
CA MET A 84 16.44 24.62 1.47
C MET A 84 15.37 24.31 0.41
N ALA A 85 15.51 24.85 -0.81
CA ALA A 85 14.61 24.57 -1.93
C ALA A 85 14.66 23.08 -2.35
N VAL A 86 15.84 22.44 -2.20
CA VAL A 86 16.07 21.02 -2.51
C VAL A 86 15.27 20.07 -1.60
N LEU A 87 14.77 20.53 -0.45
CA LEU A 87 14.03 19.69 0.50
C LEU A 87 12.56 19.48 0.13
N LEU A 88 11.96 20.36 -0.68
CA LEU A 88 10.54 20.31 -1.03
C LEU A 88 10.33 19.66 -2.39
N ARG A 89 10.07 18.35 -2.39
CA ARG A 89 9.71 17.65 -3.63
C ARG A 89 8.25 17.96 -4.03
N PRO A 90 7.95 18.06 -5.34
CA PRO A 90 6.57 18.11 -5.84
C PRO A 90 5.75 16.91 -5.39
N ALA A 91 4.43 17.07 -5.32
CA ALA A 91 3.50 15.96 -5.41
C ALA A 91 3.62 15.40 -6.82
N VAL A 92 3.79 14.08 -6.90
CA VAL A 92 3.73 13.39 -8.18
C VAL A 92 2.27 13.22 -8.57
N THR A 93 1.94 13.08 -9.84
CA THR A 93 0.61 12.70 -10.32
C THR A 93 0.47 11.18 -10.31
N VAL A 94 -0.70 10.62 -10.63
CA VAL A 94 -0.83 9.15 -10.76
C VAL A 94 -0.04 8.64 -11.96
N THR A 95 0.02 9.44 -13.03
CA THR A 95 0.74 9.10 -14.27
C THR A 95 2.25 9.32 -14.20
N ASP A 96 2.76 9.97 -13.16
CA ASP A 96 4.21 10.16 -12.99
C ASP A 96 4.89 8.83 -12.65
N LEU A 97 6.08 8.65 -13.23
CA LEU A 97 6.95 7.52 -12.92
C LEU A 97 7.34 7.54 -11.44
N ARG A 98 7.26 6.39 -10.78
CA ARG A 98 7.74 6.17 -9.41
C ARG A 98 8.89 5.18 -9.41
N GLN A 99 9.71 5.20 -8.36
CA GLN A 99 10.88 4.32 -8.32
C GLN A 99 10.47 2.84 -8.26
N VAL A 100 9.53 2.47 -7.39
CA VAL A 100 9.27 1.04 -7.14
C VAL A 100 7.80 0.68 -6.93
N LEU A 101 7.37 -0.41 -7.55
CA LEU A 101 6.19 -1.17 -7.18
C LEU A 101 6.61 -2.47 -6.49
N ILE A 102 6.15 -2.69 -5.26
CA ILE A 102 6.33 -3.94 -4.56
C ILE A 102 4.99 -4.67 -4.50
N VAL A 103 4.91 -5.84 -5.13
CA VAL A 103 3.73 -6.70 -5.12
C VAL A 103 3.92 -7.91 -4.22
N GLY A 104 2.86 -8.39 -3.60
CA GLY A 104 2.88 -9.57 -2.73
C GLY A 104 1.47 -9.97 -2.36
N THR A 105 1.23 -11.19 -1.88
CA THR A 105 -0.14 -11.64 -1.59
C THR A 105 -0.80 -10.86 -0.45
N ILE A 106 -2.13 -10.92 -0.33
CA ILE A 106 -2.81 -10.49 0.89
C ILE A 106 -2.16 -11.20 2.09
N SER A 107 -1.90 -10.45 3.16
CA SER A 107 -1.28 -10.94 4.39
C SER A 107 0.20 -11.39 4.30
N SER A 108 0.91 -11.10 3.20
CA SER A 108 2.36 -11.34 3.08
C SER A 108 3.25 -10.37 3.87
N GLY A 109 2.66 -9.39 4.57
CA GLY A 109 3.43 -8.37 5.32
C GLY A 109 3.65 -7.06 4.56
N THR A 110 2.90 -6.79 3.49
CA THR A 110 2.99 -5.54 2.70
C THR A 110 2.91 -4.27 3.54
N LYS A 111 2.06 -4.24 4.57
CA LYS A 111 1.95 -3.13 5.51
C LYS A 111 3.23 -2.90 6.31
N GLN A 112 3.87 -3.99 6.74
CA GLN A 112 5.11 -3.93 7.50
C GLN A 112 6.23 -3.37 6.61
N VAL A 113 6.40 -3.90 5.41
CA VAL A 113 7.42 -3.42 4.47
C VAL A 113 7.25 -1.93 4.16
N SER A 114 6.02 -1.47 3.90
CA SER A 114 5.76 -0.04 3.70
C SER A 114 6.10 0.80 4.94
N TYR A 115 5.82 0.30 6.14
CA TYR A 115 6.14 0.97 7.41
C TYR A 115 7.66 1.03 7.65
N ASP A 116 8.37 -0.08 7.47
CA ASP A 116 9.82 -0.20 7.70
C ASP A 116 10.58 0.67 6.70
N LEU A 117 10.25 0.62 5.39
CA LEU A 117 10.84 1.51 4.39
C LEU A 117 10.59 2.99 4.72
N LYS A 118 9.39 3.32 5.21
CA LYS A 118 9.05 4.69 5.58
C LYS A 118 9.84 5.18 6.78
N ASN A 119 9.96 4.39 7.84
CA ASN A 119 10.58 4.84 9.07
C ASN A 119 12.10 4.72 9.03
N ASN A 120 12.61 3.65 8.44
CA ASN A 120 14.03 3.35 8.46
C ASN A 120 14.78 4.14 7.38
N LEU A 121 14.16 4.40 6.22
CA LEU A 121 14.79 5.10 5.10
C LEU A 121 14.19 6.51 4.85
N GLY A 122 13.11 6.86 5.54
CA GLY A 122 12.32 8.04 5.20
C GLY A 122 11.62 7.92 3.85
N SER A 123 11.38 6.70 3.36
CA SER A 123 10.74 6.46 2.06
C SER A 123 9.27 6.85 2.04
N LYS A 124 8.87 7.55 0.99
CA LYS A 124 7.50 8.01 0.72
C LYS A 124 6.79 6.94 -0.09
N ILE A 125 6.75 5.73 0.45
CA ILE A 125 6.14 4.54 -0.16
C ILE A 125 4.78 4.29 0.48
N GLY A 126 3.74 4.10 -0.34
CA GLY A 126 2.38 3.86 0.11
C GLY A 126 2.09 2.38 0.36
N HIS A 127 1.31 2.06 1.40
CA HIS A 127 0.72 0.74 1.55
C HIS A 127 -0.65 0.74 0.86
N GLU A 128 -0.81 -0.15 -0.13
CA GLU A 128 -2.02 -0.33 -0.93
C GLU A 128 -2.49 0.92 -1.69
N ASN A 129 -1.71 2.00 -1.70
CA ASN A 129 -2.09 3.29 -2.25
C ASN A 129 -0.97 3.86 -3.12
N SER A 130 -1.32 4.27 -4.34
CA SER A 130 -0.47 4.98 -5.29
C SER A 130 -0.85 6.46 -5.43
N ASN A 131 -1.95 6.90 -4.80
CA ASN A 131 -2.39 8.29 -4.80
C ASN A 131 -1.48 9.18 -3.96
N SER A 132 -0.79 10.06 -4.64
CA SER A 132 0.20 11.03 -4.17
C SER A 132 -0.38 12.35 -3.66
N GLU A 133 -1.62 12.70 -4.02
CA GLU A 133 -2.23 13.99 -3.68
C GLU A 133 -2.58 14.11 -2.20
N SER A 134 -2.96 12.98 -1.58
CA SER A 134 -3.46 12.94 -0.19
C SER A 134 -2.54 12.20 0.79
N SER A 135 -1.65 11.34 0.28
CA SER A 135 -0.88 10.42 1.13
C SER A 135 0.64 10.47 0.95
N PHE A 136 1.14 11.44 0.18
CA PHE A 136 2.57 11.63 -0.10
C PHE A 136 3.27 10.37 -0.62
N VAL A 137 2.59 9.58 -1.44
CA VAL A 137 3.16 8.39 -2.08
C VAL A 137 3.92 8.81 -3.32
N ARG A 138 5.23 9.02 -3.17
CA ARG A 138 6.08 9.60 -4.23
C ARG A 138 7.14 8.65 -4.74
N ASP A 139 7.66 7.82 -3.85
CA ASP A 139 8.80 6.97 -4.19
C ASP A 139 8.32 5.61 -4.73
N GLY A 140 7.12 5.16 -4.37
CA GLY A 140 6.63 3.85 -4.80
C GLY A 140 5.44 3.36 -4.00
N THR A 141 5.01 2.14 -4.27
CA THR A 141 3.84 1.53 -3.63
C THR A 141 4.14 0.08 -3.25
N VAL A 142 3.71 -0.36 -2.06
CA VAL A 142 3.62 -1.77 -1.68
C VAL A 142 2.16 -2.19 -1.68
N SER A 143 1.75 -3.07 -2.60
CA SER A 143 0.33 -3.41 -2.75
C SER A 143 0.13 -4.81 -3.31
N TRP A 144 -0.78 -5.55 -2.67
CA TRP A 144 -1.19 -6.85 -3.20
C TRP A 144 -2.05 -6.72 -4.45
N PHE A 145 -2.90 -5.69 -4.52
CA PHE A 145 -3.84 -5.54 -5.63
C PHE A 145 -3.13 -5.14 -6.92
N HIS A 146 -2.06 -4.34 -6.84
CA HIS A 146 -1.25 -4.00 -8.02
C HIS A 146 -0.64 -5.24 -8.70
N GLY A 147 -0.55 -6.39 -8.00
CA GLY A 147 -0.17 -7.66 -8.63
C GLY A 147 -1.10 -8.10 -9.76
N ILE A 148 -2.34 -7.61 -9.81
CA ILE A 148 -3.29 -7.91 -10.91
C ILE A 148 -2.76 -7.49 -12.29
N ARG A 149 -1.81 -6.56 -12.33
CA ARG A 149 -1.10 -6.14 -13.54
C ARG A 149 -0.31 -7.25 -14.19
N PHE A 150 0.12 -8.24 -13.39
CA PHE A 150 0.97 -9.35 -13.80
C PHE A 150 0.21 -10.69 -13.79
N ILE A 151 -1.10 -10.65 -13.58
CA ILE A 151 -1.98 -11.82 -13.71
C ILE A 151 -2.62 -11.73 -15.10
N PRO A 152 -2.56 -12.80 -15.91
CA PRO A 152 -3.26 -12.85 -17.18
C PRO A 152 -4.75 -12.50 -16.99
N ARG A 153 -5.31 -11.77 -17.94
CA ARG A 153 -6.75 -11.56 -17.98
C ARG A 153 -7.42 -12.93 -18.11
N PRO A 154 -8.53 -13.18 -17.39
CA PRO A 154 -9.27 -14.41 -17.60
C PRO A 154 -9.85 -14.36 -19.01
N THR A 155 -9.18 -15.04 -19.95
CA THR A 155 -9.81 -15.44 -21.20
C THR A 155 -10.75 -16.56 -20.82
N THR A 156 -12.05 -16.39 -21.07
CA THR A 156 -12.96 -17.53 -20.96
C THR A 156 -12.37 -18.66 -21.79
N LEU A 157 -12.33 -19.87 -21.22
CA LEU A 157 -11.86 -21.11 -21.86
C LEU A 157 -12.71 -21.50 -23.09
N SER A 158 -13.43 -20.56 -23.71
CA SER A 158 -14.07 -20.74 -24.98
C SER A 158 -12.99 -20.85 -26.04
N THR A 159 -12.70 -22.11 -26.37
CA THR A 159 -12.12 -22.64 -27.60
C THR A 159 -12.80 -22.06 -28.86
N SER A 160 -12.78 -20.74 -29.03
CA SER A 160 -13.30 -20.06 -30.20
C SER A 160 -12.15 -19.88 -31.17
N ASN A 161 -12.04 -20.84 -32.09
CA ASN A 161 -11.14 -20.81 -33.25
C ASN A 161 -11.51 -19.70 -34.27
N ASN A 162 -12.18 -18.63 -33.84
CA ASN A 162 -12.66 -17.57 -34.72
C ASN A 162 -12.04 -16.23 -34.31
N ASN A 163 -11.40 -15.56 -35.26
CA ASN A 163 -10.65 -14.29 -35.16
C ASN A 163 -11.50 -13.06 -34.76
N ASN A 164 -12.54 -13.20 -33.96
CA ASN A 164 -13.42 -12.11 -33.55
C ASN A 164 -13.01 -11.59 -32.17
N GLN A 165 -12.08 -10.64 -32.17
CA GLN A 165 -11.55 -9.95 -30.98
C GLN A 165 -12.61 -9.18 -30.15
N GLY A 166 -13.86 -9.10 -30.63
CA GLY A 166 -14.97 -8.44 -29.93
C GLY A 166 -15.68 -9.29 -28.86
N ASP A 167 -15.53 -10.61 -28.87
CA ASP A 167 -16.22 -11.49 -27.89
C ASP A 167 -15.46 -11.58 -26.56
N ASP A 168 -14.11 -11.55 -26.58
CA ASP A 168 -13.27 -11.64 -25.38
C ASP A 168 -13.47 -10.45 -24.41
N ASP A 169 -13.73 -9.25 -24.93
CA ASP A 169 -13.91 -8.04 -24.11
C ASP A 169 -15.26 -8.01 -23.36
N ARG A 170 -16.27 -8.72 -23.88
CA ARG A 170 -17.57 -8.87 -23.20
C ARG A 170 -17.45 -9.78 -22.00
N ASP A 171 -16.73 -10.88 -22.14
CA ASP A 171 -16.57 -11.87 -21.08
C ASP A 171 -15.76 -11.33 -19.90
N ILE A 172 -14.66 -10.62 -20.16
CA ILE A 172 -13.90 -9.97 -19.08
C ILE A 172 -14.72 -8.88 -18.39
N THR A 173 -15.55 -8.14 -19.13
CA THR A 173 -16.44 -7.12 -18.55
C THR A 173 -17.43 -7.75 -17.57
N VAL A 174 -17.98 -8.93 -17.87
CA VAL A 174 -18.89 -9.64 -16.95
C VAL A 174 -18.15 -10.04 -15.67
N ILE A 175 -16.94 -10.58 -15.78
CA ILE A 175 -16.12 -10.99 -14.64
C ILE A 175 -15.77 -9.78 -13.76
N ILE A 176 -15.29 -8.69 -14.35
CA ILE A 176 -14.96 -7.44 -13.66
C ILE A 176 -16.19 -6.84 -12.99
N THR A 177 -17.34 -6.86 -13.66
CA THR A 177 -18.60 -6.35 -13.11
C THR A 177 -19.02 -7.16 -11.89
N LYS A 178 -19.01 -8.50 -11.98
CA LYS A 178 -19.31 -9.40 -10.85
C LYS A 178 -18.35 -9.16 -9.69
N PHE A 179 -17.07 -8.92 -9.96
CA PHE A 179 -16.10 -8.56 -8.93
C PHE A 179 -16.47 -7.28 -8.21
N CYS A 180 -16.62 -6.17 -8.93
CA CYS A 180 -16.86 -4.85 -8.34
C CYS A 180 -18.20 -4.76 -7.61
N GLN A 181 -19.22 -5.51 -8.05
CA GLN A 181 -20.51 -5.58 -7.38
C GLN A 181 -20.46 -6.30 -6.03
N ASN A 182 -19.58 -7.30 -5.90
CA ASN A 182 -19.49 -8.16 -4.72
C ASN A 182 -18.27 -7.87 -3.84
N LEU A 183 -17.46 -6.88 -4.23
CA LEU A 183 -16.22 -6.54 -3.54
C LEU A 183 -16.53 -5.93 -2.18
N TYR A 184 -15.94 -6.50 -1.15
CA TYR A 184 -16.15 -6.04 0.22
C TYR A 184 -15.03 -5.05 0.61
N PRO A 185 -15.35 -3.90 1.22
CA PRO A 185 -14.34 -2.90 1.61
C PRO A 185 -13.21 -3.42 2.51
N SER A 186 -13.44 -4.50 3.25
CA SER A 186 -12.44 -5.11 4.16
C SER A 186 -11.28 -5.82 3.44
N MET A 187 -11.33 -5.95 2.11
CA MET A 187 -10.22 -6.53 1.35
C MET A 187 -9.00 -5.61 1.22
N GLY A 188 -9.11 -4.35 1.63
CA GLY A 188 -8.00 -3.38 1.49
C GLY A 188 -7.85 -2.87 0.05
N PHE A 189 -8.89 -2.95 -0.76
CA PHE A 189 -8.93 -2.33 -2.08
C PHE A 189 -9.98 -1.22 -2.11
N HIS A 190 -9.60 -0.10 -2.73
CA HIS A 190 -10.50 1.00 -3.02
C HIS A 190 -10.01 1.74 -4.29
N PRO A 191 -10.86 2.04 -5.30
CA PRO A 191 -10.43 2.66 -6.55
C PRO A 191 -9.68 3.99 -6.36
N TYR A 192 -10.06 4.77 -5.35
CA TYR A 192 -9.34 5.98 -4.93
C TYR A 192 -7.83 5.79 -4.69
N MET A 193 -7.38 4.57 -4.36
CA MET A 193 -5.97 4.26 -4.17
C MET A 193 -5.14 4.35 -5.47
N PHE A 194 -5.79 4.41 -6.63
CA PHE A 194 -5.18 4.34 -7.96
C PHE A 194 -5.43 5.59 -8.80
N ARG A 195 -6.11 6.62 -8.27
CA ARG A 195 -6.52 7.78 -9.06
C ARG A 195 -6.30 9.10 -8.34
N GLU A 196 -6.06 10.12 -9.17
CA GLU A 196 -6.10 11.53 -8.78
C GLU A 196 -7.52 11.90 -8.36
N LYS A 197 -7.64 12.70 -7.30
CA LYS A 197 -8.92 13.19 -6.79
C LYS A 197 -9.64 14.06 -7.81
N SER A 198 -8.90 14.74 -8.68
CA SER A 198 -9.43 15.57 -9.77
C SER A 198 -10.13 14.76 -10.87
N LYS A 199 -9.84 13.46 -10.99
CA LYS A 199 -10.41 12.54 -11.99
C LYS A 199 -11.48 11.61 -11.43
N GLY A 200 -11.68 11.60 -10.12
CA GLY A 200 -12.71 10.81 -9.45
C GLY A 200 -14.03 11.56 -9.44
N ASN A 201 -15.11 10.89 -9.87
CA ASN A 201 -16.46 11.44 -9.80
C ASN A 201 -17.17 11.03 -8.51
N CYS A 202 -16.61 10.05 -7.80
CA CYS A 202 -17.22 9.48 -6.60
C CYS A 202 -16.81 10.21 -5.32
N SER A 203 -17.82 10.49 -4.48
CA SER A 203 -17.62 11.09 -3.17
C SER A 203 -16.97 10.09 -2.21
N LEU A 204 -15.88 10.50 -1.58
CA LEU A 204 -15.23 9.75 -0.48
C LEU A 204 -16.11 9.55 0.76
N ARG A 205 -17.23 10.29 0.85
CA ARG A 205 -18.20 10.12 1.95
C ARG A 205 -19.18 8.98 1.71
N ASN A 206 -19.30 8.51 0.46
CA ASN A 206 -20.23 7.44 0.11
C ASN A 206 -19.59 6.08 0.39
N LYS A 207 -20.38 5.15 0.92
CA LYS A 207 -19.96 3.76 1.13
C LYS A 207 -20.21 2.96 -0.16
N TRP A 208 -19.16 2.41 -0.77
CA TRP A 208 -19.16 1.47 -1.91
C TRP A 208 -20.47 1.42 -2.73
N ASP A 209 -20.83 2.57 -3.31
CA ASP A 209 -22.09 2.77 -4.03
C ASP A 209 -21.91 2.46 -5.52
N GLU A 210 -22.96 2.71 -6.33
CA GLU A 210 -22.90 2.47 -7.77
C GLU A 210 -21.80 3.27 -8.47
N CYS A 211 -21.49 4.47 -7.96
CA CYS A 211 -20.37 5.26 -8.45
C CYS A 211 -19.05 4.51 -8.23
N TRP A 212 -18.77 4.09 -6.99
CA TRP A 212 -17.53 3.36 -6.69
C TRP A 212 -17.41 2.02 -7.41
N LYS A 213 -18.52 1.33 -7.66
CA LYS A 213 -18.52 0.11 -8.47
C LYS A 213 -18.14 0.39 -9.92
N ASN A 214 -18.66 1.45 -10.52
CA ASN A 214 -18.29 1.86 -11.88
C ASN A 214 -16.81 2.27 -11.95
N GLU A 215 -16.32 3.03 -10.97
CA GLU A 215 -14.89 3.35 -10.89
C GLU A 215 -14.01 2.10 -10.72
N CYS A 216 -14.47 1.11 -9.95
CA CYS A 216 -13.79 -0.18 -9.84
C CYS A 216 -13.72 -0.91 -11.19
N ILE A 217 -14.81 -0.93 -11.97
CA ILE A 217 -14.87 -1.57 -13.28
C ILE A 217 -13.87 -0.91 -14.23
N ASP A 218 -13.91 0.42 -14.30
CA ASP A 218 -13.00 1.17 -15.16
C ASP A 218 -11.55 0.97 -14.74
N LEU A 219 -11.25 1.01 -13.44
CA LEU A 219 -9.90 0.78 -12.95
C LEU A 219 -9.39 -0.61 -13.34
N LEU A 220 -10.19 -1.65 -13.12
CA LEU A 220 -9.81 -3.02 -13.46
C LEU A 220 -9.58 -3.23 -14.95
N ARG A 221 -10.37 -2.59 -15.82
CA ARG A 221 -10.14 -2.62 -17.28
C ARG A 221 -8.77 -2.07 -17.69
N HIS A 222 -8.26 -1.07 -16.97
CA HIS A 222 -6.97 -0.44 -17.26
C HIS A 222 -5.81 -1.17 -16.58
N GLU A 223 -6.01 -1.70 -15.37
CA GLU A 223 -4.94 -2.24 -14.54
C GLU A 223 -4.74 -3.75 -14.69
N TRP A 224 -5.79 -4.52 -15.01
CA TRP A 224 -5.66 -5.98 -15.11
C TRP A 224 -4.79 -6.35 -16.31
N GLY A 225 -3.69 -7.06 -16.05
CA GLY A 225 -2.80 -7.59 -17.07
C GLY A 225 -2.00 -6.54 -17.84
N CYS A 226 -2.10 -5.25 -17.50
CA CYS A 226 -1.40 -4.20 -18.23
C CYS A 226 0.13 -4.34 -18.14
N GLY A 227 0.65 -4.89 -17.04
CA GLY A 227 2.08 -5.15 -16.85
C GLY A 227 2.64 -6.22 -17.78
N LEU A 228 1.78 -7.06 -18.37
CA LEU A 228 2.17 -8.10 -19.32
C LEU A 228 2.21 -7.61 -20.78
N LEU A 229 1.74 -6.39 -21.07
CA LEU A 229 1.60 -5.88 -22.44
C LEU A 229 2.84 -5.13 -22.95
N HIS A 230 3.77 -4.75 -22.07
CA HIS A 230 4.79 -3.74 -22.36
C HIS A 230 5.97 -4.22 -23.23
N ASN A 231 6.18 -5.55 -23.37
CA ASN A 231 7.42 -6.08 -23.96
C ASN A 231 7.28 -6.54 -25.44
N ASN A 232 6.07 -6.51 -26.02
CA ASN A 232 5.84 -6.99 -27.39
C ASN A 232 6.00 -5.92 -28.49
N ASN A 233 6.15 -4.64 -28.14
CA ASN A 233 6.09 -3.54 -29.11
C ASN A 233 7.45 -2.96 -29.53
N ASN A 234 8.58 -3.46 -29.04
CA ASN A 234 9.90 -2.92 -29.41
C ASN A 234 10.40 -3.31 -30.81
N ASN A 235 9.66 -4.12 -31.58
CA ASN A 235 10.14 -4.63 -32.88
C ASN A 235 9.39 -4.17 -34.13
N ASN A 236 8.33 -3.36 -34.06
CA ASN A 236 7.68 -2.83 -35.28
C ASN A 236 7.05 -1.46 -35.05
N SER A 237 7.89 -0.44 -35.08
CA SER A 237 7.51 0.97 -35.14
C SER A 237 6.97 1.32 -36.53
N SER A 238 5.65 1.20 -36.71
CA SER A 238 4.93 1.99 -37.71
C SER A 238 3.45 2.09 -37.40
N SER A 239 3.08 3.23 -36.79
CA SER A 239 1.91 4.04 -37.15
C SER A 239 0.56 3.33 -37.28
N SER A 240 -0.17 3.22 -36.17
CA SER A 240 -1.61 3.56 -36.15
C SER A 240 -2.08 3.85 -34.73
N SER A 241 -2.66 5.03 -34.56
CA SER A 241 -3.17 5.65 -33.35
C SER A 241 -4.36 4.91 -32.73
N SER A 242 -4.09 3.86 -31.96
CA SER A 242 -5.03 3.32 -30.97
C SER A 242 -4.30 3.03 -29.66
N SER A 243 -4.24 4.05 -28.80
CA SER A 243 -4.10 3.96 -27.34
C SER A 243 -3.20 2.83 -26.82
N SER A 244 -1.89 2.92 -27.06
CA SER A 244 -0.91 1.96 -26.51
C SER A 244 -0.99 1.93 -24.98
N THR A 245 -1.45 0.78 -24.49
CA THR A 245 -1.88 0.39 -23.15
C THR A 245 -0.73 0.27 -22.14
N SER A 246 -0.13 1.40 -21.76
CA SER A 246 0.68 1.48 -20.54
C SER A 246 -0.24 1.44 -19.31
N CYS A 247 0.17 0.75 -18.23
CA CYS A 247 -0.54 0.82 -16.95
C CYS A 247 -0.73 2.28 -16.50
N LEU A 248 -1.86 2.59 -15.85
CA LEU A 248 -2.18 3.98 -15.47
C LEU A 248 -1.13 4.60 -14.55
N THR A 249 -0.55 3.80 -13.64
CA THR A 249 0.50 4.22 -12.71
C THR A 249 1.82 3.54 -13.10
N PRO A 250 2.79 4.23 -13.72
CA PRO A 250 4.07 3.65 -14.11
C PRO A 250 5.05 3.56 -12.93
N PHE A 251 5.89 2.52 -12.96
CA PHE A 251 6.95 2.29 -11.97
C PHE A 251 8.23 1.88 -12.70
N TYR A 252 9.38 2.36 -12.21
CA TYR A 252 10.69 2.09 -12.79
C TYR A 252 11.12 0.65 -12.53
N ASN A 253 11.04 0.21 -11.26
CA ASN A 253 11.26 -1.18 -10.86
C ASN A 253 9.98 -1.81 -10.27
N THR A 254 9.83 -3.11 -10.46
CA THR A 254 8.82 -3.95 -9.83
C THR A 254 9.47 -5.09 -9.07
N LEU A 255 9.15 -5.24 -7.79
CA LEU A 255 9.64 -6.29 -6.91
C LEU A 255 8.50 -7.21 -6.46
N HIS A 256 8.77 -8.50 -6.39
CA HIS A 256 7.89 -9.49 -5.79
C HIS A 256 8.33 -9.80 -4.36
N GLN A 257 7.56 -9.30 -3.41
CA GLN A 257 7.69 -9.64 -2.00
C GLN A 257 7.06 -11.01 -1.73
N VAL A 258 7.86 -11.94 -1.20
CA VAL A 258 7.37 -13.27 -0.80
C VAL A 258 7.55 -13.52 0.69
N ARG A 259 6.61 -14.28 1.24
CA ARG A 259 6.61 -14.75 2.62
C ARG A 259 6.43 -16.27 2.59
N HIS A 260 6.93 -16.99 3.61
CA HIS A 260 6.73 -18.44 3.69
C HIS A 260 5.25 -18.83 3.46
N PRO A 261 4.92 -19.69 2.47
CA PRO A 261 3.54 -19.95 2.07
C PRO A 261 2.61 -20.36 3.21
N LEU A 262 3.03 -21.29 4.09
CA LEU A 262 2.21 -21.69 5.25
C LEU A 262 1.90 -20.53 6.19
N ARG A 263 2.85 -19.62 6.43
CA ARG A 263 2.64 -18.45 7.32
C ARG A 263 1.62 -17.48 6.73
N THR A 264 1.61 -17.36 5.40
CA THR A 264 0.62 -16.54 4.71
C THR A 264 -0.76 -17.20 4.72
N ILE A 265 -0.84 -18.52 4.54
CA ILE A 265 -2.08 -19.28 4.66
C ILE A 265 -2.65 -19.13 6.08
N GLU A 266 -1.84 -19.26 7.12
CA GLU A 266 -2.25 -19.02 8.52
C GLU A 266 -2.89 -17.63 8.68
N SER A 267 -2.24 -16.58 8.15
CA SER A 267 -2.79 -15.21 8.22
C SER A 267 -4.12 -15.06 7.49
N LEU A 268 -4.25 -15.68 6.32
CA LEU A 268 -5.48 -15.63 5.53
C LEU A 268 -6.60 -16.38 6.22
N VAL A 269 -6.28 -17.50 6.86
CA VAL A 269 -7.24 -18.29 7.62
C VAL A 269 -7.77 -17.48 8.81
N THR A 270 -6.89 -16.86 9.59
CA THR A 270 -7.31 -15.97 10.69
C THR A 270 -8.14 -14.79 10.18
N LYS A 271 -7.84 -14.25 9.00
CA LYS A 271 -8.51 -13.06 8.45
C LYS A 271 -9.87 -13.37 7.82
N PHE A 272 -9.99 -14.49 7.12
CA PHE A 272 -11.12 -14.77 6.22
C PHE A 272 -11.93 -16.02 6.58
N CYS A 273 -11.51 -16.85 7.53
CA CYS A 273 -12.32 -17.98 7.97
C CYS A 273 -13.16 -17.62 9.20
N ILE A 274 -14.48 -17.70 9.05
CA ILE A 274 -15.45 -17.52 10.14
C ILE A 274 -15.40 -18.76 11.02
N ASN A 275 -15.04 -18.60 12.29
CA ASN A 275 -14.81 -19.68 13.27
C ASN A 275 -13.47 -20.43 13.11
N GLY A 276 -12.45 -19.80 12.49
CA GLY A 276 -11.10 -20.35 12.43
C GLY A 276 -10.91 -21.42 11.36
N ILE A 277 -9.98 -22.35 11.59
CA ILE A 277 -9.48 -23.33 10.60
C ILE A 277 -10.59 -24.19 9.98
N GLU A 278 -11.50 -24.73 10.80
CA GLU A 278 -12.63 -25.56 10.36
C GLU A 278 -13.83 -24.72 9.90
N GLY A 279 -13.65 -23.40 9.88
CA GLY A 279 -14.65 -22.41 9.63
C GLY A 279 -15.09 -22.30 8.17
N ASN A 280 -16.17 -21.56 7.97
CA ASN A 280 -16.60 -21.18 6.63
C ASN A 280 -15.77 -20.00 6.14
N ILE A 281 -15.30 -20.09 4.90
CA ILE A 281 -14.65 -18.97 4.22
C ILE A 281 -15.62 -17.81 4.04
N GLN A 282 -15.13 -16.58 4.25
CA GLN A 282 -15.89 -15.37 3.96
C GLN A 282 -16.29 -15.34 2.48
N PRO A 283 -17.58 -15.18 2.15
CA PRO A 283 -18.07 -15.23 0.76
C PRO A 283 -17.36 -14.23 -0.16
N SER A 284 -17.00 -13.06 0.35
CA SER A 284 -16.28 -12.05 -0.41
C SER A 284 -14.91 -12.58 -0.85
N PHE A 285 -14.15 -13.23 0.03
CA PHE A 285 -12.85 -13.80 -0.33
C PHE A 285 -12.97 -14.89 -1.41
N LEU A 286 -14.01 -15.72 -1.37
CA LEU A 286 -14.29 -16.67 -2.47
C LEU A 286 -14.58 -15.96 -3.79
N VAL A 287 -15.44 -14.94 -3.79
CA VAL A 287 -15.73 -14.17 -5.02
C VAL A 287 -14.44 -13.58 -5.59
N PHE A 288 -13.60 -13.04 -4.72
CA PHE A 288 -12.30 -12.49 -5.10
C PHE A 288 -11.39 -13.54 -5.74
N VAL A 289 -11.18 -14.69 -5.08
CA VAL A 289 -10.32 -15.77 -5.60
C VAL A 289 -10.86 -16.33 -6.92
N ASN A 290 -12.18 -16.56 -7.01
CA ASN A 290 -12.82 -17.09 -8.21
C ASN A 290 -12.77 -16.10 -9.38
N THR A 291 -12.76 -14.80 -9.10
CA THR A 291 -12.62 -13.80 -10.16
C THR A 291 -11.20 -13.79 -10.70
N LEU A 292 -10.19 -13.83 -9.83
CA LEU A 292 -8.79 -13.87 -10.26
C LEU A 292 -8.42 -15.18 -10.94
N PHE A 293 -8.98 -16.30 -10.46
CA PHE A 293 -8.62 -17.65 -10.87
C PHE A 293 -9.90 -18.50 -11.11
N PRO A 294 -10.63 -18.24 -12.20
CA PRO A 294 -11.94 -18.86 -12.46
C PRO A 294 -11.88 -20.37 -12.67
N GLN A 295 -10.71 -20.94 -12.95
CA GLN A 295 -10.51 -22.39 -13.01
C GLN A 295 -10.90 -23.12 -11.71
N TYR A 296 -11.05 -22.39 -10.60
CA TYR A 296 -11.46 -22.93 -9.30
C TYR A 296 -12.93 -22.69 -8.93
N GLU A 297 -13.74 -22.00 -9.76
CA GLU A 297 -15.14 -21.67 -9.43
C GLU A 297 -15.99 -22.92 -9.11
N ASN A 298 -15.77 -24.01 -9.87
CA ASN A 298 -16.46 -25.29 -9.65
C ASN A 298 -16.05 -25.97 -8.34
N LEU A 299 -14.84 -25.70 -7.86
CA LEU A 299 -14.27 -26.33 -6.67
C LEU A 299 -14.65 -25.58 -5.38
N SER A 300 -14.95 -24.27 -5.46
CA SER A 300 -15.20 -23.39 -4.31
C SER A 300 -16.29 -23.89 -3.36
N SER A 301 -17.32 -24.58 -3.86
CA SER A 301 -18.42 -25.13 -3.04
C SER A 301 -18.02 -26.31 -2.15
N SER A 302 -16.89 -26.94 -2.50
CA SER A 302 -16.32 -28.12 -1.84
C SER A 302 -15.01 -27.84 -1.09
N MET A 303 -14.42 -26.66 -1.31
CA MET A 303 -13.16 -26.27 -0.68
C MET A 303 -13.36 -25.93 0.80
N SER A 304 -12.44 -26.40 1.65
CA SER A 304 -12.28 -25.82 2.98
C SER A 304 -11.67 -24.41 2.90
N CYS A 305 -11.74 -23.67 4.00
CA CYS A 305 -11.15 -22.34 4.04
C CYS A 305 -9.61 -22.36 3.87
N ILE A 306 -8.93 -23.36 4.45
CA ILE A 306 -7.51 -23.60 4.22
C ILE A 306 -7.22 -23.89 2.74
N GLU A 307 -8.03 -24.72 2.09
CA GLU A 307 -7.83 -25.08 0.68
C GLU A 307 -7.95 -23.85 -0.21
N ALA A 308 -8.97 -23.02 -0.02
CA ALA A 308 -9.16 -21.80 -0.79
C ALA A 308 -8.02 -20.78 -0.57
N ALA A 309 -7.57 -20.60 0.68
CA ALA A 309 -6.40 -19.77 0.99
C ALA A 309 -5.13 -20.33 0.33
N GLY A 310 -4.92 -21.64 0.38
CA GLY A 310 -3.80 -22.32 -0.26
C GLY A 310 -3.77 -22.11 -1.77
N TYR A 311 -4.91 -22.33 -2.45
CA TYR A 311 -5.00 -22.09 -3.89
C TYR A 311 -4.73 -20.65 -4.28
N TYR A 312 -5.26 -19.67 -3.53
CA TYR A 312 -4.95 -18.27 -3.76
C TYR A 312 -3.44 -17.98 -3.67
N ILE A 313 -2.78 -18.48 -2.62
CA ILE A 313 -1.33 -18.31 -2.44
C ILE A 313 -0.56 -18.98 -3.58
N TYR A 314 -0.97 -20.19 -3.97
CA TYR A 314 -0.35 -20.93 -5.05
C TYR A 314 -0.41 -20.16 -6.38
N GLU A 315 -1.62 -19.77 -6.79
CA GLU A 315 -1.85 -19.14 -8.09
C GLU A 315 -1.22 -17.75 -8.17
N TYR A 316 -1.39 -16.92 -7.14
CA TYR A 316 -0.83 -15.58 -7.12
C TYR A 316 0.70 -15.62 -7.24
N ASN A 317 1.38 -16.40 -6.40
CA ASN A 317 2.85 -16.48 -6.46
C ASN A 317 3.33 -17.13 -7.75
N THR A 318 2.61 -18.12 -8.28
CA THR A 318 2.96 -18.73 -9.57
C THR A 318 2.89 -17.70 -10.70
N ALA A 319 1.85 -16.86 -10.73
CA ALA A 319 1.73 -15.77 -11.69
C ALA A 319 2.88 -14.76 -11.56
N MET A 320 3.26 -14.35 -10.33
CA MET A 320 4.37 -13.42 -10.14
C MET A 320 5.73 -14.05 -10.52
N ILE A 321 5.95 -15.32 -10.20
CA ILE A 321 7.18 -16.05 -10.60
C ILE A 321 7.26 -16.15 -12.13
N ASP A 322 6.14 -16.45 -12.80
CA ASP A 322 6.09 -16.48 -14.27
C ASP A 322 6.34 -15.08 -14.86
N ALA A 323 5.75 -14.04 -14.28
CA ALA A 323 6.01 -12.66 -14.68
C ALA A 323 7.49 -12.26 -14.52
N LYS A 324 8.15 -12.64 -13.41
CA LYS A 324 9.60 -12.46 -13.23
C LYS A 324 10.41 -13.21 -14.28
N LYS A 325 10.07 -14.47 -14.56
CA LYS A 325 10.77 -15.27 -15.60
C LYS A 325 10.67 -14.66 -16.99
N ARG A 326 9.58 -13.93 -17.27
CA ARG A 326 9.36 -13.21 -18.54
C ARG A 326 9.93 -11.79 -18.55
N GLY A 327 10.55 -11.35 -17.46
CA GLY A 327 11.15 -10.01 -17.34
C GLY A 327 10.16 -8.88 -17.06
N TYR A 328 8.94 -9.17 -16.58
CA TYR A 328 7.96 -8.15 -16.19
C TYR A 328 8.09 -7.71 -14.72
N ILE A 329 8.79 -8.50 -13.91
CA ILE A 329 9.13 -8.20 -12.52
C ILE A 329 10.64 -8.32 -12.42
N ASP A 330 11.29 -7.26 -11.95
CA ASP A 330 12.74 -7.14 -11.90
C ASP A 330 13.33 -8.09 -10.86
N ASP A 331 12.83 -8.01 -9.62
CA ASP A 331 13.34 -8.86 -8.55
C ASP A 331 12.32 -9.49 -7.59
N MET A 332 12.80 -10.41 -6.76
CA MET A 332 12.03 -11.11 -5.74
C MET A 332 12.83 -11.24 -4.44
N TYR A 333 12.20 -11.02 -3.30
CA TYR A 333 12.85 -11.13 -2.00
C TYR A 333 11.96 -11.73 -0.91
N HIS A 334 12.59 -12.31 0.10
CA HIS A 334 11.92 -12.91 1.26
C HIS A 334 11.78 -11.88 2.38
N VAL A 335 10.56 -11.61 2.84
CA VAL A 335 10.32 -10.63 3.92
C VAL A 335 11.12 -10.96 5.17
N GLU A 336 11.21 -12.25 5.51
CA GLU A 336 11.88 -12.73 6.72
C GLU A 336 13.41 -12.60 6.66
N GLY A 337 14.00 -12.44 5.48
CA GLY A 337 15.45 -12.52 5.26
C GLY A 337 16.05 -11.27 4.62
N VAL A 338 15.35 -10.14 4.65
CA VAL A 338 15.76 -8.92 3.95
C VAL A 338 15.69 -7.71 4.89
N SER A 339 16.63 -6.77 4.76
CA SER A 339 16.61 -5.48 5.45
C SER A 339 15.87 -4.39 4.64
N SER A 340 15.68 -3.20 5.22
CA SER A 340 15.16 -2.07 4.45
C SER A 340 16.14 -1.62 3.36
N CYS A 341 17.44 -1.65 3.66
CA CYS A 341 18.50 -1.28 2.72
C CYS A 341 18.61 -2.24 1.53
N ASP A 342 18.45 -3.54 1.75
CA ASP A 342 18.40 -4.53 0.66
C ASP A 342 17.24 -4.25 -0.30
N VAL A 343 16.04 -3.98 0.23
CA VAL A 343 14.87 -3.61 -0.59
C VAL A 343 15.12 -2.29 -1.32
N ALA A 344 15.79 -1.33 -0.69
CA ALA A 344 16.12 -0.07 -1.34
C ALA A 344 17.11 -0.25 -2.50
N SER A 345 18.07 -1.15 -2.34
CA SER A 345 19.02 -1.55 -3.37
C SER A 345 18.31 -2.19 -4.57
N MET A 346 17.52 -3.24 -4.33
CA MET A 346 16.71 -3.90 -5.38
C MET A 346 15.73 -2.94 -6.08
N ALA A 347 15.17 -1.99 -5.32
CA ALA A 347 14.28 -0.97 -5.86
C ALA A 347 15.01 0.08 -6.71
N GLY A 348 16.34 0.08 -6.77
CA GLY A 348 17.14 1.03 -7.53
C GLY A 348 17.33 2.39 -6.84
N PHE A 349 16.97 2.55 -5.56
CA PHE A 349 17.21 3.81 -4.84
C PHE A 349 18.70 4.11 -4.61
N MET A 350 19.54 3.08 -4.69
CA MET A 350 20.97 3.15 -4.40
C MET A 350 21.84 3.06 -5.66
N GLY A 351 21.25 3.20 -6.86
CA GLY A 351 21.82 2.84 -8.17
C GLY A 351 23.33 3.09 -8.38
N GLY A 352 23.94 2.31 -9.28
CA GLY A 352 25.29 2.53 -9.81
C GLY A 352 26.44 2.10 -8.90
N ASN A 353 26.73 0.79 -8.84
CA ASN A 353 28.11 0.29 -8.75
C ASN A 353 28.31 -1.22 -9.04
N ASP A 354 27.28 -1.97 -9.42
CA ASP A 354 27.47 -3.36 -9.85
C ASP A 354 27.73 -3.35 -11.36
N GLY A 355 29.01 -3.42 -11.73
CA GLY A 355 29.55 -3.23 -13.08
C GLY A 355 29.13 -4.24 -14.15
N ASN A 356 27.89 -4.73 -14.15
CA ASN A 356 27.37 -5.73 -15.10
C ASN A 356 26.07 -5.32 -15.81
N MET A 357 25.70 -4.03 -15.85
CA MET A 357 24.59 -3.55 -16.69
C MET A 357 25.13 -3.03 -18.04
N GLU A 358 25.79 -3.91 -18.79
CA GLU A 358 26.43 -3.62 -20.10
C GLU A 358 25.43 -3.51 -21.27
N HIS A 359 24.13 -3.29 -21.00
CA HIS A 359 23.08 -3.18 -22.02
C HIS A 359 22.17 -1.95 -21.86
N ALA A 360 22.57 -0.96 -21.06
CA ALA A 360 21.98 0.37 -21.18
C ALA A 360 22.52 1.01 -22.48
N ILE A 361 21.59 1.20 -23.41
CA ILE A 361 21.74 1.74 -24.75
C ILE A 361 22.63 2.99 -24.71
N LYS A 362 23.81 2.89 -25.34
CA LYS A 362 24.65 4.04 -25.68
C LYS A 362 23.95 4.82 -26.79
N ASP A 363 23.10 5.77 -26.42
CA ASP A 363 22.82 6.92 -27.28
C ASP A 363 23.91 7.96 -27.01
N ASP A 364 24.88 7.98 -27.91
CA ASP A 364 26.21 8.60 -27.78
C ASP A 364 26.22 10.15 -27.77
N ASN A 365 25.17 10.87 -27.36
CA ASN A 365 25.20 12.34 -27.52
C ASN A 365 24.55 13.23 -26.44
N ASP A 366 24.22 12.74 -25.25
CA ASP A 366 23.94 13.66 -24.13
C ASP A 366 24.63 13.19 -22.84
N ASN A 367 25.48 14.07 -22.29
CA ASN A 367 26.30 13.87 -21.08
C ASN A 367 25.49 13.77 -19.77
N ASP A 368 24.21 13.41 -19.82
CA ASP A 368 23.40 13.15 -18.64
C ASP A 368 23.41 11.65 -18.35
N ASN A 369 24.34 11.24 -17.48
CA ASN A 369 24.33 9.91 -16.88
C ASN A 369 22.97 9.67 -16.19
N ASP A 370 22.07 8.97 -16.88
CA ASP A 370 20.82 8.47 -16.33
C ASP A 370 21.14 7.36 -15.32
N ASP A 371 21.13 7.73 -14.05
CA ASP A 371 21.49 6.85 -12.94
C ASP A 371 20.34 5.90 -12.53
N GLY A 372 19.25 5.86 -13.31
CA GLY A 372 18.09 5.00 -13.06
C GLY A 372 17.30 5.39 -11.81
N VAL A 373 17.57 6.58 -11.26
CA VAL A 373 16.90 7.10 -10.06
C VAL A 373 15.92 8.18 -10.46
N VAL A 374 14.62 7.89 -10.31
CA VAL A 374 13.54 8.81 -10.68
C VAL A 374 13.62 10.14 -9.90
N TYR A 375 14.15 10.12 -8.67
CA TYR A 375 14.31 11.31 -7.82
C TYR A 375 15.65 11.38 -7.07
N LYS A 376 16.65 12.03 -7.69
CA LYS A 376 18.05 12.18 -7.20
C LYS A 376 18.21 12.64 -5.74
N PRO A 377 17.49 13.65 -5.19
CA PRO A 377 17.72 14.14 -3.82
C PRO A 377 17.44 13.13 -2.68
N LYS A 378 16.87 11.95 -2.97
CA LYS A 378 16.69 10.90 -1.96
C LYS A 378 17.88 9.96 -1.86
N ARG A 379 18.57 9.78 -2.98
CA ARG A 379 19.61 8.78 -3.15
C ARG A 379 20.69 8.94 -2.11
N GLU A 380 21.26 10.14 -1.98
CA GLU A 380 22.32 10.43 -1.00
C GLU A 380 21.89 10.14 0.43
N LYS A 381 20.65 10.50 0.81
CA LYS A 381 20.14 10.19 2.15
C LYS A 381 20.04 8.69 2.39
N ILE A 382 19.47 7.94 1.45
CA ILE A 382 19.33 6.48 1.57
C ILE A 382 20.72 5.83 1.58
N LEU A 383 21.62 6.24 0.69
CA LEU A 383 23.00 5.77 0.65
C LEU A 383 23.71 6.02 1.97
N ASN A 384 23.57 7.20 2.57
CA ASN A 384 24.20 7.51 3.85
C ASN A 384 23.62 6.68 5.00
N ILE A 385 22.32 6.39 4.99
CA ILE A 385 21.69 5.51 5.98
C ILE A 385 22.23 4.08 5.81
N CYS A 386 22.31 3.58 4.58
CA CYS A 386 22.67 2.20 4.27
C CYS A 386 24.18 1.92 4.12
N LYS A 387 25.06 2.93 4.22
CA LYS A 387 26.53 2.76 4.19
C LYS A 387 27.17 2.76 5.57
N ASN A 388 26.44 3.14 6.61
CA ASN A 388 26.97 3.26 7.97
C ASN A 388 27.06 1.89 8.67
N ASP A 389 27.61 0.89 7.99
CA ASP A 389 27.58 -0.53 8.40
C ASP A 389 28.63 -0.91 9.47
N GLY A 390 29.19 0.05 10.21
CA GLY A 390 30.27 -0.29 11.13
C GLY A 390 30.79 0.79 12.08
N SER A 391 30.08 1.91 12.26
CA SER A 391 30.38 2.76 13.41
C SER A 391 29.55 2.28 14.59
N ASP A 392 30.19 1.58 15.54
CA ASP A 392 29.59 0.91 16.72
C ASP A 392 28.70 1.83 17.60
N ASP A 393 28.67 3.14 17.36
CA ASP A 393 28.02 4.13 18.22
C ASP A 393 26.70 4.73 17.68
N ASN A 394 26.15 4.25 16.54
CA ASN A 394 24.92 4.80 15.99
C ASN A 394 23.70 3.88 16.15
N ASP A 395 22.79 4.26 17.05
CA ASP A 395 21.45 3.67 17.29
C ASP A 395 20.52 3.60 16.05
N ASN A 396 20.98 4.02 14.86
CA ASN A 396 20.22 4.05 13.61
C ASN A 396 20.39 2.80 12.72
N ASP A 397 20.92 1.70 13.25
CA ASP A 397 21.09 0.42 12.54
C ASP A 397 19.76 -0.29 12.15
N ASP A 398 18.61 0.29 12.46
CA ASP A 398 17.30 -0.31 12.15
C ASP A 398 17.06 -0.52 10.64
N ALA A 399 17.75 0.23 9.77
CA ALA A 399 17.64 0.08 8.31
C ALA A 399 18.31 -1.18 7.75
N ASN A 400 19.41 -1.63 8.39
CA ASN A 400 20.16 -2.82 8.02
C ASN A 400 19.70 -4.07 8.78
N LYS A 401 18.98 -3.90 9.89
CA LYS A 401 18.31 -5.02 10.54
C LYS A 401 17.32 -5.66 9.58
N LEU A 402 17.30 -6.99 9.61
CA LEU A 402 16.27 -7.78 8.94
C LEU A 402 14.90 -7.24 9.34
N MET A 403 14.00 -7.10 8.37
CA MET A 403 12.58 -6.77 8.56
C MET A 403 11.86 -7.95 9.21
N THR A 404 12.34 -8.34 10.40
CA THR A 404 11.78 -9.41 11.20
C THR A 404 10.36 -9.01 11.53
N SER A 405 9.43 -9.65 10.84
CA SER A 405 8.04 -9.59 11.22
C SER A 405 7.98 -10.08 12.65
N LYS A 406 7.82 -9.16 13.61
CA LYS A 406 7.52 -9.46 15.01
C LYS A 406 6.14 -10.12 15.04
N GLN A 407 6.14 -11.38 14.64
CA GLN A 407 5.03 -12.28 14.46
C GLN A 407 3.99 -11.82 13.43
N ASN A 408 3.33 -12.80 12.84
CA ASN A 408 2.18 -12.64 11.98
C ASN A 408 1.10 -11.80 12.71
N LEU A 409 1.11 -10.46 12.54
CA LEU A 409 0.31 -9.51 13.32
C LEU A 409 -1.19 -9.84 13.33
N TYR A 410 -1.66 -10.46 12.26
CA TYR A 410 -3.04 -10.94 12.15
C TYR A 410 -3.25 -12.24 12.91
N ASN A 411 -2.36 -13.21 12.75
CA ASN A 411 -2.51 -14.52 13.35
C ASN A 411 -2.20 -14.51 14.87
N LYS A 412 -1.25 -13.71 15.38
CA LYS A 412 -0.87 -13.67 16.82
C LYS A 412 -0.72 -15.07 17.48
N GLY A 413 -0.38 -16.10 16.71
CA GLY A 413 -0.30 -17.50 17.16
C GLY A 413 -1.63 -18.23 17.33
N GLN A 414 -2.76 -17.68 16.86
CA GLN A 414 -4.09 -18.30 16.97
C GLN A 414 -4.24 -19.56 16.12
N VAL A 415 -3.55 -19.60 14.98
CA VAL A 415 -3.61 -20.66 13.98
C VAL A 415 -2.18 -21.09 13.67
N THR A 416 -1.87 -22.37 13.81
CA THR A 416 -0.62 -22.95 13.32
C THR A 416 -1.00 -24.01 12.32
N ILE A 417 -0.45 -23.95 11.13
CA ILE A 417 -0.74 -24.87 10.03
C ILE A 417 0.54 -25.61 9.70
N ASP A 418 0.47 -26.94 9.71
CA ASP A 418 1.52 -27.82 9.19
C ASP A 418 1.14 -28.32 7.79
N TRP A 419 2.08 -28.97 7.12
CA TRP A 419 1.87 -29.59 5.83
C TRP A 419 0.67 -30.54 5.83
N ASP A 420 0.47 -31.28 6.91
CA ASP A 420 -0.59 -32.26 7.04
C ASP A 420 -1.99 -31.63 7.21
N ASP A 421 -2.09 -30.33 7.45
CA ASP A 421 -3.35 -29.59 7.50
C ASP A 421 -3.84 -29.16 6.10
N LEU A 422 -2.94 -29.18 5.10
CA LEU A 422 -3.29 -29.03 3.69
C LEU A 422 -3.84 -30.33 3.09
N LEU A 423 -3.70 -31.46 3.79
CA LEU A 423 -4.36 -32.70 3.41
C LEU A 423 -5.86 -32.53 3.68
N GLY A 424 -6.65 -32.39 2.61
CA GLY A 424 -8.10 -32.30 2.77
C GLY A 424 -8.70 -33.56 3.43
N GLY A 425 -9.99 -33.50 3.72
CA GLY A 425 -10.65 -34.40 4.68
C GLY A 425 -10.40 -34.00 6.14
N LYS A 426 -9.47 -33.08 6.40
CA LYS A 426 -9.33 -32.34 7.67
C LYS A 426 -9.94 -30.95 7.57
N ASN A 427 -10.15 -30.31 8.72
CA ASN A 427 -10.42 -28.88 8.81
C ASN A 427 -11.61 -28.40 7.96
N GLY A 428 -12.71 -29.15 7.97
CA GLY A 428 -13.94 -28.82 7.24
C GLY A 428 -13.93 -29.12 5.73
N SER A 429 -12.89 -29.76 5.20
CA SER A 429 -12.85 -30.19 3.79
C SER A 429 -13.85 -31.32 3.53
N LYS A 430 -14.72 -31.14 2.52
CA LYS A 430 -15.71 -32.16 2.10
C LYS A 430 -15.09 -33.32 1.32
N ARG A 431 -13.82 -33.20 0.92
CA ARG A 431 -13.12 -34.18 0.09
C ARG A 431 -12.46 -35.23 0.98
N LYS A 432 -13.04 -36.44 1.04
CA LYS A 432 -12.60 -37.54 1.95
C LYS A 432 -11.10 -37.88 1.87
N ASN A 433 -10.52 -37.87 0.67
CA ASN A 433 -9.10 -38.20 0.45
C ASN A 433 -8.17 -36.96 0.49
N GLY A 434 -8.80 -35.80 0.65
CA GLY A 434 -8.17 -34.51 0.63
C GLY A 434 -7.62 -34.03 -0.69
N ASP A 435 -7.14 -32.77 -0.65
CA ASP A 435 -6.43 -32.16 -1.75
C ASP A 435 -4.91 -32.38 -1.62
N ARG A 436 -4.49 -33.64 -1.79
CA ARG A 436 -3.06 -34.00 -1.81
C ARG A 436 -2.30 -33.24 -2.89
N ASP A 437 -2.99 -32.88 -3.96
CA ASP A 437 -2.44 -32.09 -5.05
C ASP A 437 -2.12 -30.67 -4.59
N LEU A 438 -2.99 -30.04 -3.79
CA LEU A 438 -2.71 -28.74 -3.18
C LEU A 438 -1.48 -28.80 -2.27
N GLN A 439 -1.38 -29.78 -1.37
CA GLN A 439 -0.18 -29.92 -0.51
C GLN A 439 1.10 -30.02 -1.37
N LYS A 440 1.08 -30.86 -2.41
CA LYS A 440 2.21 -31.02 -3.33
C LYS A 440 2.53 -29.72 -4.08
N LYS A 441 1.50 -28.99 -4.52
CA LYS A 441 1.63 -27.68 -5.18
C LYS A 441 2.27 -26.65 -4.24
N ILE A 442 1.83 -26.54 -2.98
CA ILE A 442 2.40 -25.60 -2.02
C ILE A 442 3.83 -25.99 -1.65
N LYS A 443 4.14 -27.27 -1.41
CA LYS A 443 5.53 -27.71 -1.18
C LYS A 443 6.45 -27.36 -2.35
N LYS A 444 6.00 -27.62 -3.59
CA LYS A 444 6.74 -27.24 -4.80
C LYS A 444 6.92 -25.73 -4.89
N LEU A 445 5.88 -24.94 -4.58
CA LEU A 445 5.98 -23.49 -4.53
C LEU A 445 7.00 -23.03 -3.47
N THR A 446 6.96 -23.58 -2.26
CA THR A 446 7.90 -23.27 -1.17
C THR A 446 9.36 -23.51 -1.59
N ALA A 447 9.64 -24.65 -2.25
CA ALA A 447 10.95 -24.90 -2.84
C ALA A 447 11.32 -23.89 -3.94
N ASN A 448 10.40 -23.57 -4.85
CA ASN A 448 10.65 -22.58 -5.92
C ASN A 448 10.89 -21.16 -5.37
N LEU A 449 10.34 -20.87 -4.20
CA LEU A 449 10.57 -19.65 -3.43
C LEU A 449 11.78 -19.78 -2.49
N ASN A 450 12.66 -20.78 -2.66
CA ASN A 450 13.87 -20.97 -1.85
C ASN A 450 13.65 -20.98 -0.33
N TYR A 451 12.49 -21.46 0.13
CA TYR A 451 12.24 -21.73 1.55
C TYR A 451 12.56 -23.21 1.89
N PRO A 452 13.01 -23.50 3.12
CA PRO A 452 13.11 -24.88 3.60
C PRO A 452 11.71 -25.51 3.67
N ILE A 453 11.62 -26.83 3.38
CA ILE A 453 10.37 -27.62 3.41
C ILE A 453 10.29 -28.43 4.70
#